data_AF-A0A9P7GQN1-F1
#
_entry.id   AF-A0A9P7GQN1-F1
#
_cell.length_a   1.000
_cell.length_b   1.000
_cell.length_c   1.000
_cell.angle_alpha   90.00
_cell.angle_beta   90.00
_cell.angle_gamma   90.00
#
_symmetry.space_group_name_H-M   'P 1'
#
loop_
_entity.id
_entity.type
_entity.pdbx_description
1 polymer ?
#
loop_
_entity_poly.entity_id
_entity_poly.type
_entity_poly.pdbx_seq_one_letter_code
_entity_poly.pdbx_strand_id
1 'polypeptide(L)'
;MSTSGPFSPRRPFSCVSPPRTASPATLYFAPYAEPFFTHLSYKGMLYAAQEHWLHATLCFALAASFRSNGVVLCGYLLWGLVAQPFLDRKPLRITYAAFLSACVVAPFVLHNYRAYSLFCRPTTPTIPEWCHRTPPSIYTHAQATYWNVGFLRYWSPAQIPNFALAAPPLALLTVFAARHVLTAFLPRVLARLALAPPPPLRETKDPFAAPSLAPYMIHTLFMCTTLLFFSHTQIVLRLAAALPTLYWGAAWLLLRDTKLDTTRWHWGKIWVAWSALWGTLSLGLWAAFLPPA
;
A
#
# COMPACT_ATOMS: atom_id res chain seq x y z
N MET A 1 -50.70 -8.60 30.55
CA MET A 1 -49.23 -8.78 30.55
C MET A 1 -48.77 -8.95 29.11
N SER A 2 -48.34 -7.85 28.51
CA SER A 2 -47.58 -7.76 27.25
C SER A 2 -46.15 -8.29 27.53
N THR A 3 -45.36 -8.95 26.68
CA THR A 3 -45.07 -8.81 25.24
C THR A 3 -44.31 -10.06 24.74
N SER A 4 -44.65 -10.49 23.52
CA SER A 4 -43.79 -11.00 22.43
C SER A 4 -42.26 -11.18 22.59
N GLY A 5 -41.74 -12.30 22.06
CA GLY A 5 -40.53 -12.26 21.21
C GLY A 5 -39.39 -13.29 21.48
N PRO A 6 -39.01 -14.13 20.50
CA PRO A 6 -37.90 -15.09 20.58
C PRO A 6 -36.58 -14.50 20.05
N PHE A 7 -35.41 -14.89 20.59
CA PHE A 7 -34.10 -14.53 20.03
C PHE A 7 -33.29 -15.76 19.61
N SER A 8 -33.32 -16.00 18.30
CA SER A 8 -32.46 -16.89 17.51
C SER A 8 -31.05 -16.29 17.33
N PRO A 9 -30.00 -17.09 17.02
CA PRO A 9 -28.62 -16.64 16.98
C PRO A 9 -28.38 -15.63 15.84
N ARG A 10 -27.69 -14.53 16.16
CA ARG A 10 -27.31 -13.50 15.20
C ARG A 10 -26.38 -14.08 14.13
N ARG A 11 -26.73 -13.81 12.87
CA ARG A 11 -26.01 -14.18 11.64
C ARG A 11 -24.55 -13.74 11.67
N PRO A 12 -23.63 -14.47 11.01
CA PRO A 12 -22.28 -14.00 10.76
C PRO A 12 -22.32 -12.77 9.85
N PHE A 13 -21.44 -11.82 10.13
CA PHE A 13 -21.20 -10.61 9.37
C PHE A 13 -21.20 -10.89 7.86
N SER A 14 -22.20 -10.38 7.15
CA SER A 14 -22.18 -10.30 5.70
C SER A 14 -20.92 -9.57 5.27
N CYS A 15 -20.08 -10.24 4.49
CA CYS A 15 -18.97 -9.63 3.78
C CYS A 15 -19.50 -8.41 3.01
N VAL A 16 -19.16 -7.22 3.48
CA VAL A 16 -19.15 -6.03 2.63
C VAL A 16 -18.04 -6.27 1.62
N SER A 17 -18.42 -6.83 0.47
CA SER A 17 -17.56 -6.84 -0.71
C SER A 17 -17.08 -5.40 -0.94
N PRO A 18 -15.75 -5.16 -1.00
CA PRO A 18 -15.26 -3.81 -1.30
C PRO A 18 -15.92 -3.33 -2.59
N PRO A 19 -16.25 -2.03 -2.71
CA PRO A 19 -16.79 -1.50 -3.95
C PRO A 19 -15.87 -1.93 -5.09
N ARG A 20 -16.44 -2.62 -6.09
CA ARG A 20 -15.72 -3.04 -7.29
C ARG A 20 -15.16 -1.76 -7.92
N THR A 21 -13.89 -1.46 -7.64
CA THR A 21 -13.13 -0.34 -8.21
C THR A 21 -12.74 -0.59 -9.68
N ALA A 22 -13.38 -1.55 -10.35
CA ALA A 22 -13.29 -1.70 -11.79
C ALA A 22 -14.47 -0.94 -12.41
N SER A 23 -14.23 0.31 -12.83
CA SER A 23 -15.17 0.96 -13.75
C SER A 23 -15.22 0.11 -15.03
N PRO A 24 -16.40 -0.16 -15.62
CA PRO A 24 -16.52 -0.93 -16.86
C PRO A 24 -15.66 -0.36 -18.00
N ALA A 25 -15.49 0.97 -18.04
CA ALA A 25 -14.66 1.65 -19.04
C ALA A 25 -13.19 1.19 -18.99
N THR A 26 -12.65 0.87 -17.81
CA THR A 26 -11.28 0.39 -17.62
C THR A 26 -11.08 -1.04 -18.14
N LEU A 27 -12.15 -1.84 -18.26
CA LEU A 27 -12.06 -3.20 -18.79
C LEU A 27 -12.18 -3.24 -20.32
N TYR A 28 -12.96 -2.33 -20.91
CA TYR A 28 -13.25 -2.33 -22.35
C TYR A 28 -12.30 -1.47 -23.20
N PHE A 29 -11.70 -0.40 -22.67
CA PHE A 29 -10.96 0.57 -23.50
C PHE A 29 -9.43 0.58 -23.29
N ALA A 30 -8.91 0.06 -22.18
CA ALA A 30 -7.46 -0.10 -22.00
C ALA A 30 -7.16 -1.14 -20.90
N PRO A 31 -6.52 -2.30 -21.20
CA PRO A 31 -6.14 -3.26 -20.18
C PRO A 31 -5.14 -2.62 -19.21
N TYR A 32 -5.63 -2.19 -18.05
CA TYR A 32 -4.81 -1.56 -17.02
C TYR A 32 -4.39 -2.57 -15.96
N ALA A 33 -3.15 -2.48 -15.48
CA ALA A 33 -2.58 -3.43 -14.53
C ALA A 33 -3.08 -3.20 -13.09
N GLU A 34 -3.59 -2.02 -12.79
CA GLU A 34 -3.93 -1.50 -11.47
C GLU A 34 -5.08 -2.25 -10.79
N PRO A 35 -6.20 -2.58 -11.47
CA PRO A 35 -7.26 -3.36 -10.85
C PRO A 35 -6.78 -4.77 -10.46
N PHE A 36 -5.99 -5.42 -11.31
CA PHE A 36 -5.40 -6.74 -11.02
C PHE A 36 -4.45 -6.66 -9.85
N PHE A 37 -3.54 -5.68 -9.86
CA PHE A 37 -2.62 -5.43 -8.77
C PHE A 37 -3.36 -5.20 -7.44
N THR A 38 -4.36 -4.33 -7.42
CA THR A 38 -5.14 -3.98 -6.22
C THR A 38 -5.88 -5.19 -5.67
N HIS A 39 -6.60 -5.92 -6.53
CA HIS A 39 -7.36 -7.10 -6.14
C HIS A 39 -6.46 -8.20 -5.56
N LEU A 40 -5.35 -8.51 -6.23
CA LEU A 40 -4.40 -9.52 -5.77
C LEU A 40 -3.70 -9.09 -4.49
N SER A 41 -3.36 -7.80 -4.35
CA SER A 41 -2.77 -7.26 -3.13
C SER A 41 -3.71 -7.40 -1.94
N TYR A 42 -5.00 -7.07 -2.10
CA TYR A 42 -6.00 -7.23 -1.03
C TYR A 42 -6.27 -8.68 -0.67
N LYS A 43 -6.36 -9.58 -1.66
CA LYS A 43 -6.45 -11.02 -1.39
C LYS A 43 -5.23 -11.53 -0.63
N GLY A 44 -4.03 -11.13 -1.05
CA GLY A 44 -2.80 -11.51 -0.38
C GLY A 44 -2.73 -11.01 1.06
N MET A 45 -3.11 -9.75 1.30
CA MET A 45 -3.20 -9.16 2.64
C MET A 45 -4.22 -9.88 3.52
N LEU A 46 -5.39 -10.26 2.96
CA LEU A 46 -6.40 -11.03 3.67
C LEU A 46 -5.89 -12.42 4.06
N TYR A 47 -5.24 -13.14 3.13
CA TYR A 47 -4.65 -14.44 3.44
C TYR A 47 -3.50 -14.34 4.45
N ALA A 48 -2.71 -13.26 4.41
CA ALA A 48 -1.67 -13.01 5.42
C ALA A 48 -2.28 -12.75 6.80
N ALA A 49 -3.39 -12.01 6.87
CA ALA A 49 -4.12 -11.80 8.13
C ALA A 49 -4.76 -13.08 8.69
N GLN A 50 -5.10 -14.03 7.82
CA GLN A 50 -5.58 -15.38 8.18
C GLN A 50 -4.46 -16.40 8.41
N GLU A 51 -3.19 -15.97 8.39
CA GLU A 51 -2.00 -16.83 8.52
C GLU A 51 -1.86 -17.91 7.42
N HIS A 52 -2.56 -17.76 6.29
CA HIS A 52 -2.44 -18.61 5.11
C HIS A 52 -1.29 -18.14 4.20
N TRP A 53 -0.04 -18.29 4.69
CA TRP A 53 1.16 -17.70 4.09
C TRP A 53 1.43 -18.09 2.63
N LEU A 54 1.14 -19.34 2.23
CA LEU A 54 1.37 -19.81 0.86
C LEU A 54 0.43 -19.13 -0.14
N HIS A 55 -0.87 -19.05 0.20
CA HIS A 55 -1.87 -18.36 -0.62
C HIS A 55 -1.58 -16.86 -0.70
N ALA A 56 -1.16 -16.26 0.42
CA ALA A 56 -0.71 -14.86 0.45
C ALA A 56 0.47 -14.64 -0.51
N THR A 57 1.47 -15.52 -0.46
CA THR A 57 2.67 -15.45 -1.32
C THR A 57 2.32 -15.58 -2.80
N LEU A 58 1.43 -16.52 -3.16
CA LEU A 58 0.96 -16.67 -4.54
C LEU A 58 0.28 -15.39 -5.04
N CYS A 59 -0.65 -14.84 -4.25
CA CYS A 59 -1.31 -13.59 -4.61
C CYS A 59 -0.34 -12.41 -4.73
N PHE A 60 0.63 -12.30 -3.81
CA PHE A 60 1.64 -11.23 -3.85
C PHE A 60 2.61 -11.37 -5.03
N ALA A 61 3.06 -12.58 -5.36
CA ALA A 61 3.91 -12.82 -6.52
C ALA A 61 3.17 -12.50 -7.84
N LEU A 62 1.90 -12.89 -7.94
CA LEU A 62 1.07 -12.52 -9.09
C LEU A 62 0.89 -11.00 -9.16
N ALA A 63 0.64 -10.32 -8.04
CA ALA A 63 0.57 -8.85 -8.01
C ALA A 63 1.89 -8.20 -8.45
N ALA A 64 3.04 -8.67 -7.97
CA ALA A 64 4.37 -8.18 -8.34
C ALA A 64 4.69 -8.37 -9.85
N SER A 65 4.03 -9.33 -10.51
CA SER A 65 4.15 -9.54 -11.96
C SER A 65 3.49 -8.42 -12.78
N PHE A 66 2.46 -7.77 -12.24
CA PHE A 66 1.79 -6.64 -12.89
C PHE A 66 2.51 -5.31 -12.63
N ARG A 67 3.12 -5.14 -11.45
CA ARG A 67 3.80 -3.90 -11.06
C ARG A 67 4.99 -4.18 -10.14
N SER A 68 6.11 -3.50 -10.40
CA SER A 68 7.34 -3.57 -9.59
C SER A 68 7.13 -3.20 -8.13
N ASN A 69 6.22 -2.26 -7.82
CA ASN A 69 5.88 -1.89 -6.44
C ASN A 69 5.36 -3.08 -5.61
N GLY A 70 4.88 -4.14 -6.26
CA GLY A 70 4.43 -5.37 -5.59
C GLY A 70 5.53 -6.10 -4.85
N VAL A 71 6.81 -5.86 -5.19
CA VAL A 71 7.95 -6.43 -4.46
C VAL A 71 7.89 -6.07 -2.97
N VAL A 72 7.39 -4.88 -2.63
CA VAL A 72 7.28 -4.39 -1.25
C VAL A 72 6.21 -5.14 -0.44
N LEU A 73 5.31 -5.88 -1.10
CA LEU A 73 4.30 -6.70 -0.43
C LEU A 73 4.93 -7.85 0.36
N CYS A 74 6.17 -8.24 0.07
CA CYS A 74 6.91 -9.20 0.90
C CYS A 74 7.04 -8.72 2.36
N GLY A 75 6.98 -7.41 2.60
CA GLY A 75 6.96 -6.82 3.94
C GLY A 75 5.85 -7.35 4.84
N TYR A 76 4.68 -7.71 4.29
CA TYR A 76 3.59 -8.32 5.05
C TYR A 76 3.95 -9.73 5.56
N LEU A 77 4.70 -10.50 4.76
CA LEU A 77 5.18 -11.83 5.14
C LEU A 77 6.27 -11.72 6.21
N LEU A 78 7.23 -10.81 6.01
CA LEU A 78 8.29 -10.52 6.99
C LEU A 78 7.70 -10.04 8.32
N TRP A 79 6.66 -9.21 8.25
CA TRP A 79 5.96 -8.78 9.45
C TRP A 79 5.37 -9.95 10.23
N GLY A 80 4.55 -10.78 9.57
CA GLY A 80 3.85 -11.88 10.25
C GLY A 80 4.76 -13.01 10.74
N LEU A 81 5.85 -13.30 10.03
CA LEU A 81 6.74 -14.42 10.34
C LEU A 81 7.98 -14.06 11.16
N VAL A 82 8.34 -12.77 11.21
CA VAL A 82 9.56 -12.29 11.91
C VAL A 82 9.23 -11.15 12.87
N ALA A 83 8.71 -10.02 12.39
CA ALA A 83 8.57 -8.82 13.22
C ALA A 83 7.56 -9.00 14.37
N GLN A 84 6.38 -9.55 14.08
CA GLN A 84 5.35 -9.78 15.09
C GLN A 84 5.77 -10.89 16.09
N PRO A 85 6.28 -12.07 15.67
CA PRO A 85 6.82 -13.06 16.60
C PRO A 85 7.94 -12.51 17.48
N PHE A 86 8.83 -11.67 16.95
CA PHE A 86 9.86 -10.97 17.71
C PHE A 86 9.23 -10.06 18.79
N LEU A 87 8.22 -9.28 18.39
CA LEU A 87 7.44 -8.43 19.29
C LEU A 87 6.50 -9.17 20.23
N ASP A 88 6.35 -10.49 20.07
CA ASP A 88 5.55 -11.36 20.94
C ASP A 88 6.41 -12.30 21.81
N ARG A 89 7.75 -12.34 21.63
CA ARG A 89 8.67 -13.34 22.24
C ARG A 89 8.35 -14.79 21.79
N LYS A 90 7.91 -14.95 20.55
CA LYS A 90 7.62 -16.24 19.90
C LYS A 90 8.77 -16.66 18.97
N PRO A 91 8.91 -17.96 18.65
CA PRO A 91 9.95 -18.43 17.75
C PRO A 91 9.82 -17.79 16.35
N LEU A 92 10.95 -17.34 15.80
CA LEU A 92 11.02 -16.68 14.50
C LEU A 92 11.13 -17.72 13.37
N ARG A 93 10.38 -17.52 12.27
CA ARG A 93 10.41 -18.42 11.11
C ARG A 93 11.21 -17.80 9.95
N ILE A 94 12.47 -17.44 10.22
CA ILE A 94 13.29 -16.61 9.32
C ILE A 94 13.53 -17.29 7.96
N THR A 95 13.93 -18.56 7.94
CA THR A 95 14.21 -19.30 6.69
C THR A 95 12.96 -19.42 5.81
N TYR A 96 11.82 -19.72 6.43
CA TYR A 96 10.53 -19.77 5.76
C TYR A 96 10.11 -18.40 5.22
N ALA A 97 10.27 -17.34 6.01
CA ALA A 97 9.97 -15.97 5.58
C ALA A 97 10.86 -15.52 4.41
N ALA A 98 12.15 -15.88 4.44
CA ALA A 98 13.09 -15.58 3.37
C ALA A 98 12.71 -16.29 2.06
N PHE A 99 12.36 -17.58 2.13
CA PHE A 99 11.91 -18.35 0.97
C PHE A 99 10.65 -17.73 0.34
N LEU A 100 9.61 -17.44 1.14
CA LEU A 100 8.38 -16.85 0.62
C LEU A 100 8.60 -15.45 0.05
N SER A 101 9.44 -14.64 0.70
CA SER A 101 9.79 -13.30 0.20
C SER A 101 10.52 -13.40 -1.14
N ALA A 102 11.43 -14.37 -1.30
CA ALA A 102 12.10 -14.61 -2.57
C ALA A 102 11.10 -14.98 -3.67
N CYS A 103 10.07 -15.78 -3.38
CA CYS A 103 8.98 -16.06 -4.33
C CYS A 103 8.22 -14.80 -4.77
N VAL A 104 7.97 -13.84 -3.86
CA VAL A 104 7.32 -12.56 -4.21
C VAL A 104 8.23 -11.69 -5.09
N VAL A 105 9.54 -11.71 -4.85
CA VAL A 105 10.53 -10.92 -5.61
C VAL A 105 10.88 -11.57 -6.97
N ALA A 106 10.69 -12.89 -7.10
CA ALA A 106 11.09 -13.65 -8.28
C ALA A 106 10.56 -13.11 -9.63
N PRO A 107 9.30 -12.68 -9.79
CA PRO A 107 8.82 -12.10 -11.05
C PRO A 107 9.59 -10.85 -11.48
N PHE A 108 9.96 -9.98 -10.53
CA PHE A 108 10.75 -8.78 -10.81
C PHE A 108 12.18 -9.12 -11.24
N VAL A 109 12.80 -10.10 -10.58
CA VAL A 109 14.14 -10.59 -10.95
C VAL A 109 14.11 -11.25 -12.32
N LEU A 110 13.10 -12.08 -12.59
CA LEU A 110 12.92 -12.73 -13.89
C LEU A 110 12.74 -11.71 -15.01
N HIS A 111 11.99 -10.64 -14.77
CA HIS A 111 11.83 -9.55 -15.75
C HIS A 111 13.16 -8.87 -16.06
N ASN A 112 13.94 -8.49 -15.04
CA ASN A 112 15.25 -7.86 -15.24
C ASN A 112 16.25 -8.82 -15.90
N TYR A 113 16.25 -10.10 -15.52
CA TYR A 113 17.09 -11.12 -16.14
C TYR A 113 16.76 -11.34 -17.62
N ARG A 114 15.48 -11.46 -17.96
CA ARG A 114 15.04 -11.58 -19.36
C ARG A 114 15.48 -10.37 -20.17
N ALA A 115 15.28 -9.16 -19.67
CA ALA A 115 15.73 -7.94 -20.33
C ALA A 115 17.26 -7.93 -20.52
N TYR A 116 18.03 -8.27 -19.48
CA TYR A 116 19.48 -8.38 -19.57
C TYR A 116 19.90 -9.39 -20.67
N SER A 117 19.28 -10.56 -20.70
CA SER A 117 19.58 -11.60 -21.69
C SER A 117 19.24 -11.21 -23.13
N LEU A 118 18.37 -10.21 -23.33
CA LEU A 118 17.97 -9.71 -24.64
C LEU A 118 18.86 -8.55 -25.11
N PHE A 119 19.15 -7.59 -24.23
CA PHE A 119 19.81 -6.33 -24.59
C PHE A 119 21.32 -6.31 -24.33
N CYS A 120 21.82 -7.10 -23.37
CA CYS A 120 23.22 -7.08 -22.94
C CYS A 120 24.07 -8.19 -23.61
N ARG A 121 23.79 -8.52 -24.88
CA ARG A 121 24.54 -9.54 -25.64
C ARG A 121 25.78 -8.92 -26.31
N PRO A 122 26.92 -9.64 -26.42
CA PRO A 122 28.12 -9.13 -27.09
C PRO A 122 27.94 -8.83 -28.59
N THR A 123 26.85 -9.33 -29.19
CA THR A 123 26.54 -9.17 -30.61
C THR A 123 25.80 -7.88 -30.93
N THR A 124 25.42 -7.06 -29.94
CA THR A 124 24.80 -5.75 -30.21
C THR A 124 25.89 -4.71 -30.50
N PRO A 125 25.71 -3.88 -31.55
CA PRO A 125 26.73 -2.91 -31.97
C PRO A 125 27.03 -1.85 -30.90
N THR A 126 26.09 -1.58 -29.99
CA THR A 126 26.29 -0.75 -28.80
C THR A 126 25.64 -1.42 -27.60
N ILE A 127 26.44 -1.76 -26.58
CA ILE A 127 25.93 -2.35 -25.34
C ILE A 127 25.38 -1.19 -24.47
N PRO A 128 24.13 -1.27 -23.98
CA PRO A 128 23.57 -0.24 -23.11
C PRO A 128 24.35 -0.08 -21.80
N GLU A 129 24.56 1.17 -21.35
CA GLU A 129 25.36 1.48 -20.15
C GLU A 129 24.86 0.76 -18.87
N TRP A 130 23.55 0.53 -18.76
CA TRP A 130 22.95 -0.13 -17.60
C TRP A 130 23.35 -1.60 -17.46
N CYS A 131 23.87 -2.23 -18.52
CA CYS A 131 24.41 -3.59 -18.48
C CYS A 131 25.69 -3.69 -17.62
N HIS A 132 26.43 -2.58 -17.45
CA HIS A 132 27.67 -2.53 -16.65
C HIS A 132 27.44 -2.19 -15.18
N ARG A 133 26.23 -1.76 -14.79
CA ARG A 133 25.90 -1.41 -13.41
C ARG A 133 25.70 -2.67 -12.57
N THR A 134 26.05 -2.61 -11.28
CA THR A 134 25.86 -3.72 -10.34
C THR A 134 24.90 -3.33 -9.21
N PRO A 135 23.67 -3.92 -9.13
CA PRO A 135 23.10 -4.91 -10.05
C PRO A 135 22.58 -4.30 -11.37
N PRO A 136 22.62 -5.04 -12.48
CA PRO A 136 22.08 -4.57 -13.75
C PRO A 136 20.55 -4.57 -13.69
N SER A 137 19.94 -3.42 -13.93
CA SER A 137 18.48 -3.22 -13.82
C SER A 137 17.98 -2.31 -14.92
N ILE A 138 17.27 -2.90 -15.89
CA ILE A 138 16.59 -2.13 -16.94
C ILE A 138 15.53 -1.22 -16.33
N TYR A 139 14.88 -1.66 -15.25
CA TYR A 139 13.86 -0.89 -14.56
C TYR A 139 14.43 0.40 -13.97
N THR A 140 15.54 0.28 -13.22
CA THR A 140 16.22 1.45 -12.63
C THR A 140 16.78 2.38 -13.69
N HIS A 141 17.29 1.82 -14.80
CA HIS A 141 17.74 2.63 -15.93
C HIS A 141 16.58 3.42 -16.55
N ALA A 142 15.47 2.77 -16.89
CA ALA A 142 14.31 3.44 -17.47
C ALA A 142 13.74 4.52 -16.53
N GLN A 143 13.69 4.23 -15.23
CA GLN A 143 13.30 5.17 -14.21
C GLN A 143 14.21 6.41 -14.14
N ALA A 144 15.52 6.23 -14.24
CA ALA A 144 16.46 7.35 -14.22
C ALA A 144 16.47 8.14 -15.55
N THR A 145 16.46 7.46 -16.69
CA THR A 145 16.62 8.08 -18.02
C THR A 145 15.35 8.80 -18.47
N TYR A 146 14.18 8.15 -18.34
CA TYR A 146 12.94 8.68 -18.89
C TYR A 146 12.09 9.40 -17.86
N TRP A 147 12.17 8.98 -16.60
CA TRP A 147 11.42 9.61 -15.52
C TRP A 147 12.27 10.51 -14.64
N ASN A 148 13.61 10.53 -14.77
CA ASN A 148 14.50 11.30 -13.92
C ASN A 148 14.19 11.17 -12.41
N VAL A 149 13.86 9.96 -11.96
CA VAL A 149 13.59 9.71 -10.54
C VAL A 149 14.89 9.71 -9.72
N GLY A 150 14.79 10.08 -8.46
CA GLY A 150 15.92 10.14 -7.54
C GLY A 150 15.59 11.00 -6.34
N PHE A 151 16.50 11.05 -5.37
CA PHE A 151 16.30 11.84 -4.15
C PHE A 151 16.06 13.32 -4.48
N LEU A 152 14.87 13.80 -4.15
CA LEU A 152 14.39 15.17 -4.35
C LEU A 152 14.43 15.71 -5.79
N ARG A 153 14.66 14.87 -6.81
CA ARG A 153 14.75 15.33 -8.21
C ARG A 153 13.44 15.90 -8.77
N TYR A 154 12.31 15.46 -8.22
CA TYR A 154 10.98 15.93 -8.60
C TYR A 154 10.59 17.28 -7.96
N TRP A 155 11.37 17.77 -6.99
CA TRP A 155 11.09 19.02 -6.28
C TRP A 155 11.53 20.22 -7.09
N SER A 156 10.76 20.56 -8.12
CA SER A 156 10.91 21.78 -8.90
C SER A 156 9.65 22.64 -8.82
N PRO A 157 9.77 23.99 -8.90
CA PRO A 157 8.61 24.89 -8.84
C PRO A 157 7.56 24.60 -9.92
N ALA A 158 7.98 24.09 -11.08
CA ALA A 158 7.07 23.70 -12.16
C ALA A 158 6.11 22.57 -11.77
N GLN A 159 6.47 21.75 -10.77
CA GLN A 159 5.67 20.60 -10.33
C GLN A 159 4.68 20.96 -9.20
N ILE A 160 4.66 22.21 -8.72
CA ILE A 160 3.75 22.66 -7.65
C ILE A 160 2.29 22.24 -7.88
N PRO A 161 1.71 22.35 -9.09
CA PRO A 161 0.33 21.88 -9.34
C PRO A 161 0.14 20.38 -9.05
N ASN A 162 1.13 19.56 -9.40
CA ASN A 162 1.09 18.10 -9.16
C ASN A 162 1.23 17.77 -7.67
N PHE A 163 2.05 18.52 -6.93
CA PHE A 163 2.11 18.41 -5.47
C PHE A 163 0.79 18.81 -4.81
N ALA A 164 0.16 19.89 -5.27
CA ALA A 164 -1.13 20.35 -4.73
C ALA A 164 -2.23 19.30 -4.96
N LEU A 165 -2.24 18.66 -6.13
CA LEU A 165 -3.17 17.59 -6.45
C LEU A 165 -2.93 16.31 -5.61
N ALA A 166 -1.66 15.95 -5.41
CA ALA A 166 -1.26 14.79 -4.62
C ALA A 166 -1.39 14.99 -3.10
N ALA A 167 -1.52 16.25 -2.63
CA ALA A 167 -1.45 16.59 -1.22
C ALA A 167 -2.56 15.94 -0.37
N PRO A 168 -3.85 15.95 -0.74
CA PRO A 168 -4.89 15.37 0.12
C PRO A 168 -4.70 13.88 0.44
N PRO A 169 -4.47 12.97 -0.54
CA PRO A 169 -4.24 11.56 -0.22
C PRO A 169 -2.91 11.34 0.52
N LEU A 170 -1.83 12.07 0.17
CA LEU A 170 -0.55 11.95 0.88
C LEU A 170 -0.65 12.39 2.33
N ALA A 171 -1.32 13.51 2.60
CA ALA A 171 -1.51 14.03 3.95
C ALA A 171 -2.36 13.06 4.78
N LEU A 172 -3.48 12.58 4.23
CA LEU A 172 -4.35 11.62 4.93
C LEU A 172 -3.59 10.34 5.28
N LEU A 173 -2.92 9.72 4.30
CA LEU A 173 -2.16 8.49 4.49
C LEU A 173 -1.03 8.65 5.50
N THR A 174 -0.24 9.72 5.37
CA THR A 174 0.92 9.97 6.21
C THR A 174 0.51 10.29 7.64
N VAL A 175 -0.45 11.20 7.85
CA VAL A 175 -0.89 11.59 9.19
C VAL A 175 -1.53 10.41 9.92
N PHE A 176 -2.42 9.68 9.23
CA PHE A 176 -3.10 8.53 9.83
C PHE A 176 -2.13 7.42 10.20
N ALA A 177 -1.24 7.03 9.28
CA ALA A 177 -0.27 5.98 9.52
C ALA A 177 0.81 6.39 10.54
N ALA A 178 1.33 7.62 10.48
CA ALA A 178 2.32 8.11 11.44
C ALA A 178 1.74 8.16 12.85
N ARG A 179 0.51 8.65 13.02
CA ARG A 179 -0.17 8.67 14.32
C ARG A 179 -0.26 7.26 14.89
N HIS A 180 -0.72 6.28 14.10
CA HIS A 180 -0.83 4.89 14.56
C HIS A 180 0.54 4.29 14.93
N VAL A 181 1.56 4.53 14.11
CA VAL A 181 2.92 4.02 14.37
C VAL A 181 3.49 4.61 15.65
N LEU A 182 3.34 5.92 15.86
CA LEU A 182 3.86 6.60 17.06
C LEU A 182 3.11 6.20 18.34
N THR A 183 1.79 5.95 18.28
CA THR A 183 1.00 5.67 19.49
C THR A 183 0.85 4.19 19.82
N ALA A 184 0.79 3.30 18.82
CA ALA A 184 0.52 1.88 19.02
C ALA A 184 1.75 1.00 18.82
N PHE A 185 2.59 1.31 17.83
CA PHE A 185 3.72 0.46 17.46
C PHE A 185 5.02 0.83 18.21
N LEU A 186 5.42 2.09 18.18
CA LEU A 186 6.69 2.56 18.75
C LEU A 186 6.82 2.21 20.25
N PRO A 187 5.80 2.36 21.11
CA PRO A 187 5.91 1.96 22.51
C PRO A 187 6.17 0.47 22.71
N ARG A 188 5.65 -0.40 21.82
CA ARG A 188 5.90 -1.85 21.88
C ARG A 188 7.33 -2.19 21.51
N VAL A 189 7.84 -1.55 20.45
CA VAL A 189 9.24 -1.72 20.04
C VAL A 189 10.17 -1.26 21.15
N LEU A 190 9.94 -0.07 21.71
CA LEU A 190 10.73 0.46 22.82
C LEU A 190 10.65 -0.43 24.05
N ALA A 191 9.47 -0.94 24.42
CA ALA A 191 9.33 -1.88 25.52
C ALA A 191 10.11 -3.19 25.27
N ARG A 192 10.16 -3.68 24.02
CA ARG A 192 10.96 -4.86 23.68
C ARG A 192 12.46 -4.59 23.74
N LEU A 193 12.92 -3.45 23.23
CA LEU A 193 14.32 -3.05 23.30
C LEU A 193 14.78 -2.81 24.75
N ALA A 194 13.90 -2.27 25.59
CA ALA A 194 14.12 -2.06 27.02
C ALA A 194 13.96 -3.34 27.86
N LEU A 195 13.70 -4.51 27.24
CA LEU A 195 13.39 -5.77 27.91
C LEU A 195 12.24 -5.69 28.93
N ALA A 196 11.40 -4.67 28.83
CA ALA A 196 10.29 -4.41 29.71
C ALA A 196 9.12 -5.40 29.45
N PRO A 197 8.23 -5.59 30.44
CA PRO A 197 6.96 -6.25 30.19
C PRO A 197 6.19 -5.52 29.08
N PRO A 198 5.47 -6.23 28.20
CA PRO A 198 4.71 -5.59 27.15
C PRO A 198 3.68 -4.65 27.79
N PRO A 199 3.48 -3.43 27.24
CA PRO A 199 2.43 -2.56 27.74
C PRO A 199 1.09 -3.30 27.65
N PRO A 200 0.21 -3.18 28.65
CA PRO A 200 -1.09 -3.84 28.62
C PRO A 200 -1.79 -3.48 27.30
N LEU A 201 -2.43 -4.46 26.67
CA LEU A 201 -3.29 -4.23 25.53
C LEU A 201 -4.39 -3.27 25.99
N ARG A 202 -4.20 -1.99 25.73
CA ARG A 202 -5.19 -0.98 26.04
C ARG A 202 -6.42 -1.38 25.22
N GLU A 203 -7.51 -1.76 25.88
CA GLU A 203 -8.82 -1.86 25.25
C GLU A 203 -9.19 -0.46 24.78
N THR A 204 -8.65 -0.07 23.63
CA THR A 204 -8.99 1.17 22.99
C THR A 204 -10.34 0.94 22.33
N LYS A 205 -11.35 1.71 22.73
CA LYS A 205 -12.64 1.78 22.02
C LYS A 205 -12.46 2.16 20.54
N ASP A 206 -11.32 2.75 20.18
CA ASP A 206 -10.95 3.11 18.82
C ASP A 206 -10.55 1.87 17.97
N PRO A 207 -11.35 1.47 16.97
CA PRO A 207 -11.03 0.31 16.10
C PRO A 207 -9.76 0.52 15.27
N PHE A 208 -9.33 1.78 15.08
CA PHE A 208 -8.15 2.15 14.31
C PHE A 208 -6.84 2.09 15.09
N ALA A 209 -6.89 1.78 16.39
CA ALA A 209 -5.69 1.60 17.22
C ALA A 209 -5.27 0.12 17.35
N ALA A 210 -5.94 -0.78 16.64
CA ALA A 210 -5.66 -2.21 16.68
C ALA A 210 -4.23 -2.53 16.19
N PRO A 211 -3.42 -3.31 16.95
CA PRO A 211 -2.03 -3.60 16.59
C PRO A 211 -1.87 -4.42 15.30
N SER A 212 -2.90 -5.17 14.92
CA SER A 212 -2.95 -5.92 13.66
C SER A 212 -2.90 -5.02 12.42
N LEU A 213 -3.15 -3.71 12.58
CA LEU A 213 -3.08 -2.73 11.50
C LEU A 213 -1.66 -2.21 11.25
N ALA A 214 -0.72 -2.42 12.17
CA ALA A 214 0.65 -1.95 12.07
C ALA A 214 1.39 -2.28 10.75
N PRO A 215 1.33 -3.49 10.16
CA PRO A 215 2.02 -3.77 8.91
C PRO A 215 1.53 -2.90 7.75
N TYR A 216 0.23 -2.61 7.72
CA TYR A 216 -0.38 -1.74 6.71
C TYR A 216 0.09 -0.30 6.87
N MET A 217 0.17 0.20 8.11
CA MET A 217 0.65 1.56 8.38
C MET A 217 2.12 1.74 7.99
N ILE A 218 2.97 0.76 8.32
CA ILE A 218 4.39 0.78 7.98
C ILE A 218 4.58 0.73 6.46
N HIS A 219 3.85 -0.17 5.78
CA HIS A 219 3.87 -0.25 4.32
C HIS A 219 3.43 1.07 3.67
N THR A 220 2.36 1.69 4.17
CA THR A 220 1.87 2.98 3.69
C THR A 220 2.88 4.10 3.90
N LEU A 221 3.52 4.18 5.07
CA LEU A 221 4.57 5.19 5.32
C LEU A 221 5.75 4.98 4.37
N PHE A 222 6.20 3.74 4.20
CA PHE A 222 7.28 3.42 3.25
C PHE A 222 6.92 3.87 1.83
N MET A 223 5.69 3.61 1.38
CA MET A 223 5.23 4.05 0.06
C MET A 223 5.14 5.59 -0.04
N CYS A 224 4.56 6.26 0.96
CA CYS A 224 4.48 7.73 1.00
C CYS A 224 5.87 8.38 0.98
N THR A 225 6.81 7.89 1.79
CA THR A 225 8.21 8.36 1.80
C THR A 225 8.86 8.13 0.43
N THR A 226 8.65 6.97 -0.18
CA THR A 226 9.17 6.69 -1.53
C THR A 226 8.62 7.67 -2.56
N LEU A 227 7.32 7.95 -2.52
CA LEU A 227 6.68 8.91 -3.44
C LEU A 227 7.12 10.35 -3.20
N LEU A 228 7.36 10.74 -1.96
CA LEU A 228 7.72 12.11 -1.60
C LEU A 228 9.18 12.43 -1.95
N PHE A 229 10.09 11.49 -1.73
CA PHE A 229 11.52 11.73 -1.83
C PHE A 229 12.17 11.12 -3.06
N PHE A 230 11.67 9.99 -3.57
CA PHE A 230 12.39 9.20 -4.57
C PHE A 230 11.65 9.05 -5.90
N SER A 231 10.38 9.47 -5.97
CA SER A 231 9.53 9.30 -7.15
C SER A 231 8.68 10.54 -7.43
N HIS A 232 7.82 10.46 -8.44
CA HIS A 232 6.85 11.52 -8.75
C HIS A 232 5.68 11.42 -7.77
N THR A 233 5.39 12.50 -7.03
CA THR A 233 4.36 12.48 -5.98
C THR A 233 2.96 12.20 -6.51
N GLN A 234 2.67 12.62 -7.73
CA GLN A 234 1.37 12.41 -8.39
C GLN A 234 0.98 10.94 -8.54
N ILE A 235 1.95 10.01 -8.53
CA ILE A 235 1.69 8.55 -8.60
C ILE A 235 0.80 8.10 -7.43
N VAL A 236 0.73 8.85 -6.33
CA VAL A 236 -0.19 8.57 -5.21
C VAL A 236 -1.64 8.45 -5.68
N LEU A 237 -2.06 9.20 -6.70
CA LEU A 237 -3.44 9.25 -7.16
C LEU A 237 -3.92 7.90 -7.74
N ARG A 238 -2.98 7.07 -8.19
CA ARG A 238 -3.21 5.70 -8.65
C ARG A 238 -2.83 4.65 -7.61
N LEU A 239 -1.75 4.89 -6.87
CA LEU A 239 -1.26 3.93 -5.88
C LEU A 239 -2.16 3.85 -4.64
N ALA A 240 -2.77 4.96 -4.23
CA ALA A 240 -3.54 5.04 -2.99
C ALA A 240 -4.75 4.09 -2.97
N ALA A 241 -5.34 3.79 -4.13
CA ALA A 241 -6.44 2.82 -4.25
C ALA A 241 -6.03 1.38 -3.87
N ALA A 242 -4.74 1.06 -3.95
CA ALA A 242 -4.18 -0.23 -3.54
C ALA A 242 -3.76 -0.28 -2.06
N LEU A 243 -3.93 0.82 -1.33
CA LEU A 243 -3.59 0.92 0.09
C LEU A 243 -4.87 0.89 0.94
N PRO A 244 -5.11 -0.16 1.76
CA PRO A 244 -6.30 -0.22 2.62
C PRO A 244 -6.41 0.97 3.58
N THR A 245 -5.25 1.52 3.98
CA THR A 245 -5.13 2.67 4.88
C THR A 245 -5.82 3.92 4.35
N LEU A 246 -5.99 4.07 3.03
CA LEU A 246 -6.73 5.19 2.47
C LEU A 246 -8.19 5.15 2.94
N TYR A 247 -8.82 3.99 2.82
CA TYR A 247 -10.22 3.79 3.19
C TYR A 247 -10.41 3.86 4.70
N TRP A 248 -9.48 3.29 5.47
CA TRP A 248 -9.50 3.39 6.93
C TRP A 248 -9.28 4.83 7.42
N GLY A 249 -8.35 5.57 6.81
CA GLY A 249 -8.13 6.98 7.11
C GLY A 249 -9.35 7.84 6.75
N ALA A 250 -9.98 7.58 5.62
CA ALA A 250 -11.22 8.25 5.22
C ALA A 250 -12.37 7.96 6.20
N ALA A 251 -12.54 6.70 6.61
CA ALA A 251 -13.51 6.32 7.63
C ALA A 251 -13.20 7.00 8.97
N TRP A 252 -11.93 7.08 9.36
CA TRP A 252 -11.49 7.76 10.58
C TRP A 252 -11.79 9.27 10.60
N LEU A 253 -11.81 9.94 9.44
CA LEU A 253 -12.23 11.34 9.33
C LEU A 253 -13.75 11.53 9.42
N LEU A 254 -14.52 10.54 8.96
CA LEU A 254 -15.98 10.65 8.82
C LEU A 254 -16.76 10.09 10.02
N LEU A 255 -16.19 9.13 10.75
CA LEU A 255 -16.80 8.58 11.95
C LEU A 255 -16.69 9.59 13.11
N ARG A 256 -17.83 9.90 13.71
CA ARG A 256 -17.93 10.81 14.86
C ARG A 256 -17.85 10.02 16.17
N ASP A 257 -16.89 10.35 17.03
CA ASP A 257 -16.98 10.06 18.46
C ASP A 257 -16.59 11.28 19.34
N THR A 258 -17.49 11.56 20.28
CA THR A 258 -17.74 12.79 21.05
C THR A 258 -16.64 13.88 21.17
N LYS A 259 -17.05 15.13 20.85
CA LYS A 259 -16.41 16.46 21.08
C LYS A 259 -15.09 16.81 20.36
N LEU A 260 -14.15 15.88 20.13
CA LEU A 260 -12.96 16.10 19.28
C LEU A 260 -13.26 16.01 17.77
N ASP A 261 -14.53 15.77 17.42
CA ASP A 261 -15.01 15.49 16.08
C ASP A 261 -15.15 16.70 15.18
N THR A 262 -15.38 17.89 15.71
CA THR A 262 -15.77 19.03 14.86
C THR A 262 -14.70 19.29 13.81
N THR A 263 -13.43 19.40 14.20
CA THR A 263 -12.31 19.63 13.26
C THR A 263 -12.11 18.45 12.30
N ARG A 264 -12.13 17.20 12.80
CA ARG A 264 -11.96 15.99 11.96
C ARG A 264 -13.06 15.87 10.92
N TRP A 265 -14.30 16.13 11.32
CA TRP A 265 -15.46 16.12 10.45
C TRP A 265 -15.38 17.17 9.34
N HIS A 266 -14.84 18.36 9.63
CA HIS A 266 -14.58 19.36 8.59
C HIS A 266 -13.57 18.83 7.55
N TRP A 267 -12.47 18.23 7.98
CA TRP A 267 -11.51 17.59 7.08
C TRP A 267 -12.12 16.42 6.31
N GLY A 268 -13.02 15.65 6.93
CA GLY A 268 -13.79 14.60 6.27
C GLY A 268 -14.69 15.14 5.14
N LYS A 269 -15.37 16.27 5.35
CA LYS A 269 -16.15 16.93 4.28
C LYS A 269 -15.26 17.38 3.13
N ILE A 270 -14.11 18.01 3.44
CA ILE A 270 -13.13 18.44 2.43
C ILE A 270 -12.62 17.24 1.65
N TRP A 271 -12.29 16.14 2.33
CA TRP A 271 -11.85 14.89 1.70
C TRP A 271 -12.89 14.32 0.73
N VAL A 272 -14.17 14.28 1.13
CA VAL A 272 -15.25 13.80 0.27
C VAL A 272 -15.44 14.71 -0.95
N ALA A 273 -15.44 16.03 -0.75
CA ALA A 273 -15.57 17.00 -1.83
C ALA A 273 -14.40 16.87 -2.83
N TRP A 274 -13.16 16.77 -2.33
CA TRP A 274 -11.98 16.54 -3.15
C TRP A 274 -12.05 15.20 -3.89
N SER A 275 -12.49 14.12 -3.22
CA SER A 275 -12.61 12.80 -3.83
C SER A 275 -13.64 12.77 -4.96
N ALA A 276 -14.77 13.47 -4.78
CA ALA A 276 -15.79 13.61 -5.82
C ALA A 276 -15.26 14.42 -7.01
N LEU A 277 -14.59 15.54 -6.74
CA LEU A 277 -13.99 16.40 -7.78
C LEU A 277 -12.89 15.66 -8.56
N TRP A 278 -11.97 15.00 -7.87
CA TRP A 278 -10.91 14.23 -8.53
C TRP A 278 -11.49 13.04 -9.29
N GLY A 279 -12.49 12.35 -8.74
CA GLY A 279 -13.17 11.25 -9.41
C GLY A 279 -13.76 11.68 -10.77
N THR A 280 -14.51 12.79 -10.80
CA THR A 280 -15.10 13.32 -12.04
C THR A 280 -14.04 13.83 -13.02
N LEU A 281 -13.02 14.55 -12.54
CA LEU A 281 -11.91 15.00 -13.38
C LEU A 281 -11.14 13.83 -13.98
N SER A 282 -10.88 12.77 -13.21
CA SER A 282 -10.15 11.61 -13.71
C SER A 282 -10.93 10.87 -14.81
N LEU A 283 -12.26 10.80 -14.68
CA LEU A 283 -13.13 10.22 -15.72
C LEU A 283 -13.08 11.05 -17.00
N GLY A 284 -13.11 12.38 -16.88
CA GLY A 284 -12.96 13.29 -18.03
C GLY A 284 -11.60 13.16 -18.72
N LEU A 285 -10.51 13.11 -17.94
CA LEU A 285 -9.15 12.90 -18.47
C LEU A 285 -9.04 11.56 -19.18
N TRP A 286 -9.56 10.48 -18.59
CA TRP A 286 -9.62 9.17 -19.22
C TRP A 286 -10.41 9.16 -20.52
N ALA A 287 -11.58 9.81 -20.55
CA ALA A 287 -12.40 9.93 -21.75
C ALA A 287 -11.67 10.69 -22.87
N ALA A 288 -10.76 11.61 -22.51
CA ALA A 288 -9.93 12.36 -23.43
C ALA A 288 -8.59 11.67 -23.78
N PHE A 289 -8.38 10.40 -23.38
CA PHE A 289 -7.11 9.66 -23.54
C PHE A 289 -5.90 10.34 -22.88
N LEU A 290 -6.14 11.24 -21.94
CA LEU A 290 -5.11 11.83 -21.10
C LEU A 290 -4.97 10.95 -19.87
N PRO A 291 -3.85 10.23 -19.67
CA PRO A 291 -3.69 9.42 -18.48
C PRO A 291 -3.75 10.35 -17.26
N PRO A 292 -4.78 10.26 -16.39
CA PRO A 292 -4.73 10.98 -15.13
C PRO A 292 -3.54 10.41 -14.36
N ALA A 293 -2.69 11.31 -13.88
CA ALA A 293 -1.37 11.01 -13.32
C ALA A 293 -1.32 9.71 -12.48
#